data_AF-A0A0R2K0B3-F1
#
_entry.id   AF-A0A0R2K0B3-F1
#
_cell.length_a   1.000
_cell.length_b   1.000
_cell.length_c   1.000
_cell.angle_alpha   90.00
_cell.angle_beta   90.00
_cell.angle_gamma   90.00
#
_symmetry.space_group_name_H-M   'P 1'
#
loop_
_entity.id
_entity.type
_entity.pdbx_description
1 polymer ?
#
loop_
_entity_poly.entity_id
_entity_poly.type
_entity_poly.pdbx_seq_one_letter_code
_entity_poly.pdbx_strand_id
1 'polypeptide(L)'
;MLGLVDQANGGYLFLDEVHRLPRESQEKLFVLLDSGDFYPLGENKERHHVQVRFIFATTENLDNNLLQTFQRRVPLQVELTAISKRPLLEQCQLIEHFFKREALEMQRDIRVSYSTVRELLNTKQIGNVGSLANQIKLLCAEAFSNNSGLDLLEITLPDKHDNNIEEGYWLIKGSGAEKLITGNTDGLYSSLSTLLSTLQSQERQQSKINEQSLTLTRFLSDTRRTSASLSLDDYFTDYIQRKIEHALQMISARYGVLQEISERKINRAAEMISLLQKAIELPNAKDAVILSEKHFPRTIYLCQKTMNLADIQVNQEWFELILLYVIFGNEANKIEGQNLLAIMVCHGGGMASSICSVVNDLCGNYIFEAFDMPIDVSNREISQQVNNYIKKQGRGYAGTILLFDMGSLSNMYREVKSLLDTDLLVINNLTTAIALDIGLQIQQKKRV
;
A
#
# COMPACT_ATOMS: atom_id res chain seq x y z
N MET A 1 36.32 39.88 -7.16
CA MET A 1 35.13 39.34 -6.47
C MET A 1 35.47 37.89 -6.13
N LEU A 2 35.36 37.49 -4.86
CA LEU A 2 35.68 36.10 -4.45
C LEU A 2 34.68 35.14 -5.11
N GLY A 3 35.18 34.02 -5.64
CA GLY A 3 34.34 33.01 -6.30
C GLY A 3 33.46 32.26 -5.29
N LEU A 4 32.45 31.54 -5.78
CA LEU A 4 31.57 30.72 -4.92
C LEU A 4 32.34 29.68 -4.10
N VAL A 5 33.43 29.16 -4.65
CA VAL A 5 34.33 28.22 -3.97
C VAL A 5 35.05 28.89 -2.80
N ASP A 6 35.58 30.10 -2.97
CA ASP A 6 36.22 30.85 -1.88
C ASP A 6 35.21 31.21 -0.77
N GLN A 7 33.98 31.57 -1.15
CA GLN A 7 32.92 31.92 -0.20
C GLN A 7 32.48 30.72 0.65
N ALA A 8 32.62 29.49 0.13
CA ALA A 8 32.26 28.27 0.81
C ALA A 8 33.37 27.70 1.70
N ASN A 9 34.53 28.37 1.79
CA ASN A 9 35.67 27.88 2.57
C ASN A 9 35.31 27.67 4.05
N GLY A 10 35.57 26.47 4.57
CA GLY A 10 35.18 26.03 5.92
C GLY A 10 33.74 25.51 6.02
N GLY A 11 32.99 25.45 4.91
CA GLY A 11 31.57 25.11 4.89
C GLY A 11 31.19 24.09 3.82
N TYR A 12 30.02 24.28 3.23
CA TYR A 12 29.43 23.40 2.23
C TYR A 12 29.20 24.16 0.92
N LEU A 13 29.42 23.50 -0.22
CA LEU A 13 29.02 23.98 -1.53
C LEU A 13 28.02 23.00 -2.14
N PHE A 14 26.79 23.47 -2.34
CA PHE A 14 25.74 22.74 -3.03
C PHE A 14 25.73 23.15 -4.51
N LEU A 15 25.92 22.18 -5.41
CA LEU A 15 25.77 22.39 -6.85
C LEU A 15 24.56 21.59 -7.34
N ASP A 16 23.51 22.32 -7.68
CA ASP A 16 22.34 21.76 -8.32
C ASP A 16 22.59 21.53 -9.82
N GLU A 17 21.93 20.51 -10.37
CA GLU A 17 22.04 20.09 -11.77
C GLU A 17 23.49 19.99 -12.29
N VAL A 18 24.34 19.27 -11.54
CA VAL A 18 25.78 19.12 -11.82
C VAL A 18 26.06 18.56 -13.23
N HIS A 19 25.12 17.83 -13.82
CA HIS A 19 25.19 17.34 -15.20
C HIS A 19 25.32 18.46 -16.25
N ARG A 20 24.92 19.70 -15.91
CA ARG A 20 25.05 20.86 -16.80
C ARG A 20 26.48 21.41 -16.86
N LEU A 21 27.38 20.98 -15.98
CA LEU A 21 28.77 21.39 -16.03
C LEU A 21 29.46 20.81 -17.27
N PRO A 22 30.11 21.64 -18.11
CA PRO A 22 30.94 21.14 -19.20
C PRO A 22 32.05 20.22 -18.70
N ARG A 23 32.53 19.31 -19.55
CA ARG A 23 33.60 18.35 -19.19
C ARG A 23 34.82 19.04 -18.59
N GLU A 24 35.30 20.14 -19.18
CA GLU A 24 36.46 20.89 -18.65
C GLU A 24 36.22 21.41 -17.22
N SER A 25 35.00 21.84 -16.91
CA SER A 25 34.63 22.29 -15.56
C SER A 25 34.54 21.13 -14.58
N GLN A 26 34.02 19.97 -15.01
CA GLN A 26 34.06 18.74 -14.20
C GLN A 26 35.51 18.31 -13.92
N GLU A 27 36.43 18.53 -14.87
CA GLU A 27 37.85 18.25 -14.68
C GLU A 27 38.49 19.15 -13.62
N LYS A 28 38.26 20.46 -13.70
CA LYS A 28 38.75 21.40 -12.68
C LYS A 28 38.16 21.10 -11.30
N LEU A 29 36.90 20.67 -11.25
CA LEU A 29 36.22 20.33 -10.01
C LEU A 29 36.83 19.09 -9.34
N PHE A 30 37.31 18.08 -10.08
CA PHE A 30 38.00 16.95 -9.43
C PHE A 30 39.32 17.37 -8.80
N VAL A 31 40.08 18.29 -9.42
CA VAL A 31 41.36 18.77 -8.86
C VAL A 31 41.11 19.42 -7.50
N LEU A 32 40.04 20.20 -7.42
CA LEU A 32 39.56 20.82 -6.20
C LEU A 32 39.09 19.78 -5.16
N LEU A 33 38.35 18.74 -5.58
CA LEU A 33 37.90 17.66 -4.69
C LEU A 33 39.08 16.85 -4.10
N ASP A 34 40.12 16.59 -4.90
CA ASP A 34 41.26 15.76 -4.49
C ASP A 34 42.26 16.54 -3.61
N SER A 35 42.52 17.82 -3.92
CA SER A 35 43.58 18.61 -3.28
C SER A 35 43.10 19.74 -2.37
N GLY A 36 41.83 20.14 -2.47
CA GLY A 36 41.32 21.36 -1.84
C GLY A 36 41.83 22.63 -2.51
N ASP A 37 42.59 22.54 -3.60
CA ASP A 37 43.25 23.67 -4.21
C ASP A 37 42.73 23.97 -5.62
N PHE A 38 42.65 25.25 -5.99
CA PHE A 38 42.29 25.68 -7.34
C PHE A 38 42.98 26.99 -7.75
N TYR A 39 42.82 27.35 -9.02
CA TYR A 39 43.28 28.61 -9.59
C TYR A 39 42.07 29.47 -9.99
N PRO A 40 41.99 30.74 -9.55
CA PRO A 40 41.00 31.68 -10.04
C PRO A 40 41.09 31.88 -11.55
N LEU A 41 39.97 32.19 -12.20
CA LEU A 41 39.95 32.37 -13.65
C LEU A 41 40.84 33.55 -14.07
N GLY A 42 41.84 33.28 -14.92
CA GLY A 42 42.79 34.28 -15.39
C GLY A 42 44.04 34.44 -14.51
N GLU A 43 44.14 33.67 -13.42
CA GLU A 43 45.26 33.71 -12.49
C GLU A 43 45.96 32.35 -12.44
N ASN A 44 47.22 32.30 -12.88
CA ASN A 44 48.01 31.06 -12.96
C ASN A 44 49.19 31.06 -11.96
N LYS A 45 49.24 32.01 -11.03
CA LYS A 45 50.40 32.23 -10.15
C LYS A 45 50.15 31.80 -8.72
N GLU A 46 49.01 32.20 -8.15
CA GLU A 46 48.67 31.87 -6.76
C GLU A 46 47.57 30.82 -6.73
N ARG A 47 47.84 29.74 -6.01
CA ARG A 47 46.91 28.63 -5.81
C ARG A 47 46.11 28.93 -4.54
N HIS A 48 44.79 28.90 -4.65
CA HIS A 48 43.90 29.09 -3.52
C HIS A 48 43.59 27.74 -2.88
N HIS A 49 43.86 27.60 -1.58
CA HIS A 49 43.48 26.42 -0.80
C HIS A 49 42.17 26.68 -0.06
N VAL A 50 41.23 25.76 -0.18
CA VAL A 50 39.93 25.81 0.48
C VAL A 50 39.56 24.45 1.07
N GLN A 51 38.84 24.48 2.19
CA GLN A 51 38.30 23.31 2.84
C GLN A 51 36.77 23.32 2.70
N VAL A 52 36.24 22.65 1.69
CA VAL A 52 34.80 22.68 1.36
C VAL A 52 34.24 21.27 1.26
N ARG A 53 33.04 21.06 1.81
CA ARG A 53 32.26 19.83 1.62
C ARG A 53 31.30 20.01 0.46
N PHE A 54 31.38 19.14 -0.54
CA PHE A 54 30.53 19.24 -1.72
C PHE A 54 29.27 18.40 -1.58
N ILE A 55 28.15 18.97 -2.01
CA ILE A 55 26.88 18.27 -2.19
C ILE A 55 26.45 18.52 -3.63
N PHE A 56 26.17 17.44 -4.37
CA PHE A 56 25.77 17.52 -5.77
C PHE A 56 24.34 17.01 -5.92
N ALA A 57 23.57 17.63 -6.82
CA ALA A 57 22.28 17.12 -7.25
C ALA A 57 22.22 17.01 -8.78
N THR A 58 21.48 16.03 -9.28
CA THR A 58 21.23 15.84 -10.71
C THR A 58 19.89 15.14 -10.92
N THR A 59 19.15 15.57 -11.93
CA THR A 59 17.95 14.89 -12.43
C THR A 59 18.24 13.88 -13.55
N GLU A 60 19.47 13.90 -14.08
CA GLU A 60 19.92 13.08 -15.21
C GLU A 60 20.70 11.84 -14.78
N ASN A 61 20.69 10.81 -15.64
CA ASN A 61 21.46 9.59 -15.41
C ASN A 61 22.98 9.87 -15.40
N LEU A 62 23.65 9.35 -14.36
CA LEU A 62 25.07 9.60 -14.09
C LEU A 62 26.00 9.06 -15.18
N ASP A 63 25.73 7.87 -15.72
CA ASP A 63 26.62 7.15 -16.65
C ASP A 63 26.77 7.86 -17.99
N ASN A 64 25.75 8.59 -18.41
CA ASN A 64 25.72 9.29 -19.68
C ASN A 64 26.23 10.74 -19.60
N ASN A 65 26.09 11.38 -18.43
CA ASN A 65 26.25 12.83 -18.30
C ASN A 65 27.43 13.28 -17.42
N LEU A 66 27.97 12.38 -16.58
CA LEU A 66 29.13 12.67 -15.73
C LEU A 66 30.32 11.78 -16.08
N LEU A 67 31.52 12.34 -16.01
CA LEU A 67 32.75 11.58 -16.21
C LEU A 67 32.87 10.48 -15.15
N GLN A 68 33.26 9.25 -15.54
CA GLN A 68 33.51 8.16 -14.59
C GLN A 68 34.56 8.54 -13.54
N THR A 69 35.52 9.37 -13.90
CA THR A 69 36.51 9.92 -12.96
C THR A 69 35.82 10.74 -11.88
N PHE A 70 34.89 11.61 -12.24
CA PHE A 70 34.13 12.42 -11.28
C PHE A 70 33.29 11.56 -10.33
N GLN A 71 32.56 10.57 -10.87
CA GLN A 71 31.71 9.68 -10.06
C GLN A 71 32.48 8.95 -8.96
N ARG A 72 33.72 8.50 -9.21
CA ARG A 72 34.55 7.80 -8.22
C ARG A 72 34.91 8.64 -6.99
N ARG A 73 34.81 9.97 -7.07
CA ARG A 73 35.11 10.90 -5.96
C ARG A 73 33.85 11.27 -5.16
N VAL A 74 32.69 10.76 -5.55
CA VAL A 74 31.41 10.94 -4.86
C VAL A 74 30.95 9.58 -4.34
N PRO A 75 31.50 9.11 -3.19
CA PRO A 75 31.26 7.76 -2.70
C PRO A 75 29.85 7.57 -2.11
N LEU A 76 29.20 8.65 -1.67
CA LEU A 76 27.85 8.63 -1.11
C LEU A 76 26.87 9.11 -2.17
N GLN A 77 25.93 8.25 -2.55
CA GLN A 77 24.84 8.56 -3.46
C GLN A 77 23.52 8.27 -2.77
N VAL A 78 22.59 9.22 -2.86
CA VAL A 78 21.25 9.12 -2.29
C VAL A 78 20.25 9.35 -3.41
N GLU A 79 19.43 8.33 -3.69
CA GLU A 79 18.35 8.45 -4.67
C GLU A 79 17.08 8.98 -3.96
N LEU A 80 16.53 10.08 -4.47
CA LEU A 80 15.26 10.63 -3.98
C LEU A 80 14.10 10.09 -4.81
N THR A 81 13.17 9.41 -4.14
CA THR A 81 12.01 8.81 -4.81
C THR A 81 10.96 9.86 -5.20
N ALA A 82 10.24 9.57 -6.29
CA ALA A 82 9.09 10.35 -6.73
C ALA A 82 7.97 10.35 -5.67
N ILE A 83 7.23 11.46 -5.52
CA ILE A 83 6.15 11.60 -4.53
C ILE A 83 5.14 10.45 -4.60
N SER A 84 4.80 9.99 -5.79
CA SER A 84 3.87 8.87 -6.01
C SER A 84 4.36 7.52 -5.48
N LYS A 85 5.66 7.39 -5.21
CA LYS A 85 6.29 6.20 -4.63
C LYS A 85 6.58 6.37 -3.13
N ARG A 86 6.28 7.54 -2.55
CA ARG A 86 6.50 7.81 -1.13
C ARG A 86 5.33 7.29 -0.30
N PRO A 87 5.54 6.98 0.99
CA PRO A 87 4.45 6.59 1.89
C PRO A 87 3.31 7.61 1.85
N LEU A 88 2.06 7.13 1.87
CA LEU A 88 0.88 7.98 1.78
C LEU A 88 0.84 9.05 2.88
N LEU A 89 1.29 8.71 4.09
CA LEU A 89 1.45 9.67 5.18
C LEU A 89 2.36 10.85 4.81
N GLU A 90 3.51 10.58 4.19
CA GLU A 90 4.44 11.62 3.74
C GLU A 90 3.80 12.49 2.65
N GLN A 91 3.06 11.89 1.71
CA GLN A 91 2.34 12.64 0.68
C GLN A 91 1.30 13.57 1.29
N CYS A 92 0.51 13.09 2.26
CA CYS A 92 -0.46 13.90 2.99
C CYS A 92 0.22 15.03 3.78
N GLN A 93 1.35 14.76 4.45
CA GLN A 93 2.12 15.77 5.17
C GLN A 93 2.66 16.86 4.25
N LEU A 94 3.08 16.50 3.04
CA LEU A 94 3.50 17.48 2.02
C LEU A 94 2.32 18.36 1.60
N ILE A 95 1.15 17.77 1.33
CA ILE A 95 -0.06 18.52 0.99
C ILE A 95 -0.44 19.48 2.13
N GLU A 96 -0.49 18.99 3.36
CA GLU A 96 -0.77 19.79 4.55
C GLU A 96 0.23 20.93 4.70
N HIS A 97 1.53 20.64 4.57
CA HIS A 97 2.60 21.63 4.66
C HIS A 97 2.43 22.76 3.63
N PHE A 98 2.10 22.42 2.38
CA PHE A 98 1.90 23.44 1.34
C PHE A 98 0.67 24.30 1.61
N PHE A 99 -0.48 23.70 1.93
CA PHE A 99 -1.66 24.49 2.29
C PHE A 99 -1.41 25.38 3.52
N LYS A 100 -0.68 24.88 4.52
CA LYS A 100 -0.32 25.65 5.70
C LYS A 100 0.59 26.84 5.37
N ARG A 101 1.56 26.64 4.47
CA ARG A 101 2.41 27.75 4.00
C ARG A 101 1.57 28.82 3.32
N GLU A 102 0.65 28.44 2.43
CA GLU A 102 -0.24 29.40 1.77
C GLU A 102 -1.20 30.08 2.77
N ALA A 103 -1.73 29.35 3.76
CA ALA A 103 -2.56 29.90 4.83
C ALA A 103 -1.83 30.98 5.65
N LEU A 104 -0.55 30.73 5.98
CA LEU A 104 0.32 31.67 6.68
C LEU A 104 0.67 32.88 5.81
N GLU A 105 1.01 32.66 4.54
CA GLU A 105 1.31 33.74 3.59
C GLU A 105 0.10 34.67 3.36
N MET A 106 -1.11 34.10 3.31
CA MET A 106 -2.36 34.84 3.13
C MET A 106 -2.95 35.40 4.43
N GLN A 107 -2.47 34.95 5.61
CA GLN A 107 -3.06 35.24 6.93
C GLN A 107 -4.55 34.88 7.02
N ARG A 108 -4.90 33.72 6.47
CA ARG A 108 -6.27 33.21 6.40
C ARG A 108 -6.31 31.74 6.80
N ASP A 109 -7.41 31.33 7.43
CA ASP A 109 -7.67 29.92 7.61
C ASP A 109 -8.09 29.32 6.26
N ILE A 110 -7.62 28.11 5.97
CA ILE A 110 -7.99 27.39 4.74
C ILE A 110 -8.74 26.14 5.14
N ARG A 111 -9.94 25.98 4.56
CA ARG A 111 -10.72 24.76 4.60
C ARG A 111 -10.60 24.06 3.26
N VAL A 112 -10.13 22.82 3.24
CA VAL A 112 -10.00 22.01 2.02
C VAL A 112 -10.93 20.81 2.08
N SER A 113 -11.73 20.58 1.04
CA SER A 113 -12.59 19.39 0.96
C SER A 113 -11.76 18.11 0.84
N TYR A 114 -12.24 17.00 1.41
CA TYR A 114 -11.57 15.70 1.26
C TYR A 114 -11.51 15.20 -0.19
N SER A 115 -12.50 15.56 -1.01
CA SER A 115 -12.48 15.30 -2.45
C SER A 115 -11.27 15.96 -3.12
N THR A 116 -10.95 17.19 -2.75
CA THR A 116 -9.79 17.93 -3.26
C THR A 116 -8.47 17.26 -2.86
N VAL A 117 -8.33 16.87 -1.59
CA VAL A 117 -7.12 16.18 -1.10
C VAL A 117 -6.92 14.85 -1.82
N ARG A 118 -8.00 14.08 -2.00
CA ARG A 118 -7.96 12.80 -2.72
C ARG A 118 -7.52 12.98 -4.17
N GLU A 119 -8.04 14.01 -4.84
CA GLU A 119 -7.63 14.31 -6.21
C GLU A 119 -6.13 14.66 -6.27
N LEU A 120 -5.63 15.47 -5.33
CA LEU A 120 -4.21 15.81 -5.24
C LEU A 120 -3.32 14.57 -5.05
N LEU A 121 -3.77 13.58 -4.26
CA LEU A 121 -3.06 12.32 -4.03
C LEU A 121 -3.10 11.38 -5.25
N ASN A 122 -4.22 11.33 -5.96
CA ASN A 122 -4.39 10.43 -7.11
C ASN A 122 -3.84 11.03 -8.42
N THR A 123 -3.67 12.34 -8.50
CA THR A 123 -3.18 13.02 -9.69
C THR A 123 -1.71 12.72 -9.92
N LYS A 124 -1.34 12.30 -11.14
CA LYS A 124 0.05 12.06 -11.51
C LYS A 124 0.82 13.39 -11.59
N GLN A 125 1.69 13.63 -10.60
CA GLN A 125 2.53 14.82 -10.54
C GLN A 125 3.78 14.69 -11.43
N ILE A 126 3.72 15.16 -12.68
CA ILE A 126 4.86 15.13 -13.63
C ILE A 126 6.08 15.87 -13.05
N GLY A 127 5.85 17.03 -12.41
CA GLY A 127 6.89 17.81 -11.73
C GLY A 127 7.07 17.45 -10.25
N ASN A 128 6.61 16.27 -9.81
CA ASN A 128 6.78 15.75 -8.46
C ASN A 128 6.31 16.77 -7.37
N VAL A 129 7.03 16.90 -6.27
CA VAL A 129 6.73 17.83 -5.16
C VAL A 129 6.52 19.28 -5.64
N GLY A 130 7.27 19.75 -6.63
CA GLY A 130 7.13 21.11 -7.16
C GLY A 130 5.82 21.33 -7.90
N SER A 131 5.38 20.35 -8.70
CA SER A 131 4.07 20.38 -9.36
C SER A 131 2.93 20.39 -8.34
N LEU A 132 3.02 19.56 -7.30
CA LEU A 132 2.03 19.52 -6.22
C LEU A 132 1.92 20.87 -5.51
N ALA A 133 3.06 21.47 -5.13
CA ALA A 133 3.09 22.77 -4.46
C ALA A 133 2.48 23.88 -5.33
N ASN A 134 2.77 23.88 -6.63
CA ASN A 134 2.20 24.84 -7.57
C ASN A 134 0.69 24.65 -7.76
N GLN A 135 0.22 23.41 -7.83
CA GLN A 135 -1.21 23.09 -7.93
C GLN A 135 -1.97 23.58 -6.69
N ILE A 136 -1.44 23.30 -5.49
CA ILE A 136 -2.02 23.80 -4.23
C ILE A 136 -2.05 25.32 -4.20
N LYS A 137 -0.95 25.97 -4.60
CA LYS A 137 -0.88 27.43 -4.70
C LYS A 137 -1.93 28.00 -5.65
N LEU A 138 -2.15 27.37 -6.80
CA LEU A 138 -3.20 27.76 -7.74
C LEU A 138 -4.60 27.65 -7.11
N LEU A 139 -4.89 26.52 -6.44
CA LEU A 139 -6.17 26.32 -5.75
C LEU A 139 -6.42 27.39 -4.66
N CYS A 140 -5.40 27.70 -3.87
CA CYS A 140 -5.49 28.76 -2.86
C CYS A 140 -5.71 30.14 -3.51
N ALA A 141 -5.01 30.44 -4.61
CA ALA A 141 -5.15 31.71 -5.32
C ALA A 141 -6.54 31.87 -5.95
N GLU A 142 -7.09 30.82 -6.55
CA GLU A 142 -8.46 30.80 -7.09
C GLU A 142 -9.49 31.01 -5.97
N ALA A 143 -9.36 30.29 -4.86
CA ALA A 143 -10.25 30.45 -3.71
C ALA A 143 -10.17 31.85 -3.09
N PHE A 144 -8.97 32.44 -3.03
CA PHE A 144 -8.76 33.80 -2.54
C PHE A 144 -9.38 34.86 -3.47
N SER A 145 -9.25 34.68 -4.78
CA SER A 145 -9.85 35.58 -5.78
C SER A 145 -11.38 35.52 -5.76
N ASN A 146 -11.96 34.35 -5.48
CA ASN A 146 -13.41 34.18 -5.42
C ASN A 146 -14.01 34.64 -4.08
N ASN A 147 -13.24 34.65 -3.00
CA ASN A 147 -13.69 34.94 -1.63
C ASN A 147 -12.91 36.08 -0.96
N SER A 148 -12.73 37.21 -1.67
CA SER A 148 -11.81 38.31 -1.29
C SER A 148 -12.19 39.11 -0.02
N GLY A 149 -13.04 38.59 0.86
CA GLY A 149 -13.45 39.23 2.12
C GLY A 149 -13.65 38.30 3.30
N LEU A 150 -13.42 36.98 3.15
CA LEU A 150 -13.62 36.01 4.23
C LEU A 150 -12.29 35.71 4.94
N ASP A 151 -12.36 35.52 6.27
CA ASP A 151 -11.23 35.05 7.08
C ASP A 151 -10.93 33.56 6.85
N LEU A 152 -11.89 32.82 6.28
CA LEU A 152 -11.82 31.42 5.94
C LEU A 152 -11.97 31.23 4.42
N LEU A 153 -10.97 30.62 3.79
CA LEU A 153 -11.00 30.22 2.38
C LEU A 153 -11.47 28.79 2.25
N GLU A 154 -12.50 28.53 1.47
CA GLU A 154 -13.01 27.18 1.21
C GLU A 154 -12.57 26.72 -0.18
N ILE A 155 -11.84 25.59 -0.22
CA ILE A 155 -11.28 25.00 -1.42
C ILE A 155 -12.01 23.67 -1.67
N THR A 156 -12.85 23.68 -2.69
CA THR A 156 -13.60 22.52 -3.16
C THR A 156 -13.48 22.47 -4.68
N LEU A 157 -12.96 21.37 -5.22
CA LEU A 157 -12.92 21.16 -6.67
C LEU A 157 -14.33 20.94 -7.23
N PRO A 158 -14.71 21.54 -8.39
CA PRO A 158 -16.10 21.55 -8.86
C PRO A 158 -16.71 20.22 -9.33
N ASP A 159 -15.98 19.12 -9.38
CA ASP A 159 -16.48 17.90 -10.01
C ASP A 159 -16.40 16.67 -9.10
N LYS A 160 -17.58 16.07 -8.89
CA LYS A 160 -17.93 14.87 -8.09
C LYS A 160 -18.54 15.15 -6.70
N HIS A 161 -19.56 16.00 -6.68
CA HIS A 161 -20.60 15.87 -5.66
C HIS A 161 -21.33 14.53 -5.86
N ASP A 162 -21.01 13.52 -5.04
CA ASP A 162 -22.02 12.54 -4.66
C ASP A 162 -22.90 13.24 -3.61
N ASN A 163 -24.06 13.75 -4.03
CA ASN A 163 -24.95 14.64 -3.26
C ASN A 163 -25.53 14.05 -1.96
N ASN A 164 -25.01 12.94 -1.45
CA ASN A 164 -25.58 12.18 -0.33
C ASN A 164 -24.60 11.85 0.82
N ILE A 165 -23.41 12.46 0.87
CA ILE A 165 -22.45 12.22 1.96
C ILE A 165 -22.04 13.56 2.57
N GLU A 166 -22.17 13.71 3.89
CA GLU A 166 -21.56 14.84 4.62
C GLU A 166 -20.05 14.85 4.33
N GLU A 167 -19.59 15.77 3.47
CA GLU A 167 -18.17 15.90 3.14
C GLU A 167 -17.42 16.50 4.34
N GLY A 168 -16.49 15.72 4.89
CA GLY A 168 -15.54 16.24 5.85
C GLY A 168 -14.51 17.16 5.20
N TYR A 169 -13.88 18.01 6.02
CA TYR A 169 -12.95 19.03 5.57
C TYR A 169 -11.69 19.07 6.42
N TRP A 170 -10.55 19.38 5.79
CA TRP A 170 -9.32 19.76 6.47
C TRP A 170 -9.36 21.24 6.80
N LEU A 171 -9.36 21.59 8.09
CA LEU A 171 -9.23 22.98 8.55
C LEU A 171 -7.78 23.26 8.92
N ILE A 172 -7.16 24.17 8.18
CA ILE A 172 -5.77 24.57 8.33
C ILE A 172 -5.76 26.01 8.84
N LYS A 173 -5.20 26.22 10.03
CA LYS A 173 -5.21 27.54 10.66
C LYS A 173 -4.06 28.41 10.15
N GLY A 174 -4.39 29.62 9.70
CA GLY A 174 -3.44 30.66 9.32
C GLY A 174 -2.90 31.47 10.51
N SER A 175 -3.50 31.31 11.69
CA SER A 175 -3.07 32.00 12.92
C SER A 175 -2.75 31.01 14.06
N GLY A 176 -1.50 30.58 14.19
CA GLY A 176 -1.05 29.78 15.35
C GLY A 176 0.36 29.20 15.24
N ALA A 177 1.16 29.40 16.30
CA ALA A 177 2.51 28.86 16.45
C ALA A 177 2.52 27.33 16.49
N GLU A 178 3.50 26.73 15.81
CA GLU A 178 3.70 25.29 15.73
C GLU A 178 4.15 24.68 17.07
N LYS A 179 3.50 23.59 17.47
CA LYS A 179 4.20 22.50 18.16
C LYS A 179 4.39 21.38 17.15
N LEU A 180 5.60 21.28 16.59
CA LEU A 180 6.09 20.05 15.99
C LEU A 180 6.06 18.97 17.08
N ILE A 181 5.06 18.08 17.02
CA ILE A 181 5.01 16.91 17.88
C ILE A 181 5.97 15.87 17.27
N THR A 182 7.23 15.94 17.65
CA THR A 182 8.14 14.79 17.52
C THR A 182 7.79 13.79 18.62
N GLY A 183 6.81 12.92 18.35
CA GLY A 183 6.44 11.83 19.26
C GLY A 183 7.53 10.77 19.32
N ASN A 184 7.83 10.31 20.52
CA ASN A 184 8.84 9.29 20.82
C ASN A 184 8.46 7.93 20.19
N THR A 185 9.02 7.59 19.02
CA THR A 185 8.69 6.39 18.23
C THR A 185 9.25 5.08 18.80
N ASP A 186 10.20 5.14 19.74
CA ASP A 186 10.88 3.96 20.30
C ASP A 186 9.94 3.06 21.12
N GLY A 187 8.87 3.64 21.70
CA GLY A 187 7.85 2.88 22.45
C GLY A 187 6.89 2.07 21.57
N LEU A 188 6.67 2.50 20.33
CA LEU A 188 5.71 1.84 19.42
C LEU A 188 6.31 0.56 18.84
N TYR A 189 7.58 0.58 18.45
CA TYR A 189 8.29 -0.61 17.95
C TYR A 189 8.35 -1.73 19.01
N SER A 190 8.70 -1.39 20.25
CA SER A 190 8.73 -2.36 21.36
C SER A 190 7.33 -2.93 21.66
N SER A 191 6.29 -2.10 21.56
CA SER A 191 4.90 -2.56 21.72
C SER A 191 4.45 -3.47 20.57
N LEU A 192 4.80 -3.14 19.32
CA LEU A 192 4.50 -3.96 18.14
C LEU A 192 5.25 -5.30 18.14
N SER A 193 6.51 -5.31 18.60
CA SER A 193 7.27 -6.56 18.71
C SER A 193 6.73 -7.48 19.82
N THR A 194 6.25 -6.89 20.92
CA THR A 194 5.53 -7.64 21.98
C THR A 194 4.21 -8.19 21.45
N LEU A 195 3.46 -7.39 20.68
CA LEU A 195 2.23 -7.84 20.02
C LEU A 195 2.50 -9.03 19.10
N LEU A 196 3.50 -8.91 18.23
CA LEU A 196 3.84 -9.94 17.25
C LEU A 196 4.26 -11.26 17.92
N SER A 197 5.12 -11.19 18.94
CA SER A 197 5.55 -12.39 19.68
C SER A 197 4.39 -13.04 20.44
N THR A 198 3.45 -12.23 20.96
CA THR A 198 2.21 -12.73 21.57
C THR A 198 1.36 -13.47 20.55
N LEU A 199 1.10 -12.88 19.38
CA LEU A 199 0.31 -13.51 18.31
C LEU A 199 0.94 -14.83 17.85
N GLN A 200 2.25 -14.86 17.63
CA GLN A 200 2.98 -16.07 17.25
C GLN A 200 2.89 -17.15 18.33
N SER A 201 2.98 -16.79 19.60
CA SER A 201 2.84 -17.75 20.70
C SER A 201 1.43 -18.34 20.78
N GLN A 202 0.41 -17.51 20.60
CA GLN A 202 -1.00 -17.88 20.58
C GLN A 202 -1.31 -18.82 19.43
N GLU A 203 -0.75 -18.55 18.26
CA GLU A 203 -0.95 -19.37 17.06
C GLU A 203 -0.22 -20.72 17.15
N ARG A 204 1.00 -20.76 17.70
CA ARG A 204 1.70 -22.04 17.99
C ARG A 204 0.95 -22.93 18.98
N GLN A 205 0.23 -22.32 19.92
CA GLN A 205 -0.62 -23.02 20.88
C GLN A 205 -1.99 -23.40 20.30
N GLN A 206 -2.26 -23.10 19.03
CA GLN A 206 -3.57 -23.30 18.38
C GLN A 206 -4.73 -22.70 19.19
N SER A 207 -4.48 -21.56 19.84
CA SER A 207 -5.54 -20.80 20.49
C SER A 207 -6.59 -20.36 19.46
N LYS A 208 -7.83 -20.20 19.91
CA LYS A 208 -8.94 -19.79 19.04
C LYS A 208 -8.62 -18.42 18.47
N ILE A 209 -8.73 -18.26 17.15
CA ILE A 209 -8.49 -17.00 16.41
C ILE A 209 -9.13 -15.73 17.03
N ASN A 210 -10.21 -15.89 17.80
CA ASN A 210 -10.85 -14.83 18.57
C ASN A 210 -9.96 -14.25 19.69
N GLU A 211 -9.06 -15.04 20.26
CA GLU A 211 -8.08 -14.60 21.25
C GLU A 211 -7.05 -13.66 20.64
N GLN A 212 -6.53 -13.99 19.45
CA GLN A 212 -5.64 -13.12 18.66
C GLN A 212 -6.34 -11.81 18.30
N SER A 213 -7.61 -11.88 17.85
CA SER A 213 -8.43 -10.70 17.57
C SER A 213 -8.59 -9.77 18.80
N LEU A 214 -8.76 -10.38 19.98
CA LEU A 214 -8.85 -9.65 21.24
C LEU A 214 -7.51 -9.03 21.64
N THR A 215 -6.38 -9.72 21.42
CA THR A 215 -5.03 -9.19 21.64
C THR A 215 -4.81 -7.92 20.79
N LEU A 216 -5.14 -7.96 19.50
CA LEU A 216 -5.04 -6.79 18.62
C LEU A 216 -5.95 -5.63 19.08
N THR A 217 -7.17 -5.95 19.49
CA THR A 217 -8.13 -4.94 19.99
C THR A 217 -7.63 -4.27 21.27
N ARG A 218 -7.03 -5.03 22.19
CA ARG A 218 -6.44 -4.51 23.42
C ARG A 218 -5.25 -3.61 23.10
N PHE A 219 -4.35 -4.07 22.23
CA PHE A 219 -3.21 -3.28 21.77
C PHE A 219 -3.64 -1.90 21.26
N LEU A 220 -4.60 -1.84 20.33
CA LEU A 220 -5.15 -0.57 19.84
C LEU A 220 -5.66 0.34 20.96
N SER A 221 -6.40 -0.25 21.90
CA SER A 221 -7.01 0.49 23.01
C SER A 221 -5.93 1.06 23.95
N ASP A 222 -4.87 0.30 24.20
CA ASP A 222 -3.75 0.70 25.03
C ASP A 222 -2.90 1.77 24.34
N THR A 223 -2.62 1.61 23.03
CA THR A 223 -1.92 2.61 22.22
C THR A 223 -2.67 3.93 22.18
N ARG A 224 -4.01 3.91 22.05
CA ARG A 224 -4.85 5.13 22.11
C ARG A 224 -4.73 5.87 23.43
N ARG A 225 -4.62 5.14 24.55
CA ARG A 225 -4.52 5.75 25.89
C ARG A 225 -3.15 6.36 26.15
N THR A 226 -2.09 5.75 25.65
CA THR A 226 -0.71 6.21 25.85
C THR A 226 -0.29 7.31 24.87
N SER A 227 -0.99 7.45 23.74
CA SER A 227 -0.57 8.30 22.62
C SER A 227 -1.52 9.47 22.38
N ALA A 228 -1.76 10.33 23.38
CA ALA A 228 -2.59 11.55 23.20
C ALA A 228 -2.04 12.55 22.17
N SER A 229 -0.77 12.40 21.75
CA SER A 229 -0.06 13.26 20.79
C SER A 229 0.07 12.65 19.40
N LEU A 230 -0.26 11.37 19.22
CA LEU A 230 -0.54 10.79 17.91
C LEU A 230 -2.02 11.06 17.65
N SER A 231 -2.37 12.27 17.21
CA SER A 231 -3.68 12.42 16.56
C SER A 231 -3.69 11.38 15.45
N LEU A 232 -4.52 10.35 15.59
CA LEU A 232 -5.00 9.63 14.43
C LEU A 232 -5.71 10.73 13.67
N ASP A 233 -5.08 11.29 12.64
CA ASP A 233 -5.73 12.31 11.84
C ASP A 233 -6.96 11.60 11.30
N ASP A 234 -8.14 11.94 11.84
CA ASP A 234 -9.36 11.13 11.67
C ASP A 234 -9.64 10.89 10.17
N TYR A 235 -9.21 11.83 9.33
CA TYR A 235 -9.15 11.73 7.87
C TYR A 235 -8.37 10.54 7.31
N PHE A 236 -7.15 10.30 7.80
CA PHE A 236 -6.29 9.26 7.25
C PHE A 236 -6.85 7.86 7.56
N THR A 237 -7.44 7.74 8.75
CA THR A 237 -8.20 6.56 9.16
C THR A 237 -9.46 6.40 8.29
N ASP A 238 -10.22 7.47 8.01
CA ASP A 238 -11.40 7.43 7.13
C ASP A 238 -11.04 7.03 5.68
N TYR A 239 -9.93 7.54 5.15
CA TYR A 239 -9.45 7.17 3.81
C TYR A 239 -9.15 5.66 3.72
N ILE A 240 -8.40 5.13 4.70
CA ILE A 240 -8.09 3.70 4.77
C ILE A 240 -9.38 2.88 4.96
N GLN A 241 -10.27 3.33 5.85
CA GLN A 241 -11.54 2.69 6.13
C GLN A 241 -12.36 2.51 4.84
N ARG A 242 -12.55 3.57 4.05
CA ARG A 242 -13.30 3.52 2.79
C ARG A 242 -12.68 2.58 1.76
N LYS A 243 -11.34 2.58 1.63
CA LYS A 243 -10.63 1.67 0.73
C LYS A 243 -10.81 0.20 1.13
N ILE A 244 -10.68 -0.10 2.42
CA ILE A 244 -10.92 -1.44 2.96
C ILE A 244 -12.38 -1.84 2.78
N GLU A 245 -13.32 -0.95 3.08
CA GLU A 245 -14.75 -1.20 2.94
C GLU A 245 -15.11 -1.56 1.50
N HIS A 246 -14.68 -0.76 0.52
CA HIS A 246 -14.90 -1.04 -0.90
C HIS A 246 -14.27 -2.39 -1.31
N ALA A 247 -13.04 -2.67 -0.88
CA ALA A 247 -12.39 -3.95 -1.17
C ALA A 247 -13.16 -5.13 -0.55
N LEU A 248 -13.63 -5.00 0.69
CA LEU A 248 -14.40 -6.04 1.38
C LEU A 248 -15.78 -6.26 0.77
N GLN A 249 -16.46 -5.21 0.27
CA GLN A 249 -17.71 -5.35 -0.47
C GLN A 249 -17.51 -6.21 -1.72
N MET A 250 -16.45 -5.96 -2.48
CA MET A 250 -16.09 -6.75 -3.66
C MET A 250 -15.74 -8.20 -3.32
N ILE A 251 -15.02 -8.42 -2.21
CA ILE A 251 -14.68 -9.76 -1.72
C ILE A 251 -15.94 -10.50 -1.24
N SER A 252 -16.82 -9.83 -0.50
CA SER A 252 -18.07 -10.41 -0.01
C SER A 252 -18.95 -10.85 -1.17
N ALA A 253 -19.16 -9.99 -2.17
CA ALA A 253 -19.97 -10.30 -3.35
C ALA A 253 -19.40 -11.45 -4.21
N ARG A 254 -18.07 -11.65 -4.22
CA ARG A 254 -17.41 -12.71 -5.00
C ARG A 254 -17.35 -14.04 -4.25
N TYR A 255 -17.19 -14.01 -2.94
CA TYR A 255 -16.86 -15.18 -2.13
C TYR A 255 -17.97 -15.59 -1.16
N GLY A 256 -19.07 -14.84 -1.07
CA GLY A 256 -20.18 -15.14 -0.17
C GLY A 256 -19.78 -15.12 1.32
N VAL A 257 -18.63 -14.53 1.64
CA VAL A 257 -18.13 -14.39 3.01
C VAL A 257 -18.48 -13.01 3.55
N LEU A 258 -18.46 -12.86 4.87
CA LEU A 258 -18.66 -11.57 5.52
C LEU A 258 -19.99 -10.90 5.12
N GLN A 259 -21.11 -11.63 5.07
CA GLN A 259 -22.42 -11.05 4.71
C GLN A 259 -22.86 -9.91 5.65
N GLU A 260 -22.36 -9.91 6.89
CA GLU A 260 -22.55 -8.83 7.88
C GLU A 260 -21.18 -8.30 8.35
N ILE A 261 -20.55 -7.42 7.57
CA ILE A 261 -19.32 -6.75 8.02
C ILE A 261 -19.68 -5.69 9.06
N SER A 262 -19.16 -5.84 10.28
CA SER A 262 -19.28 -4.80 11.29
C SER A 262 -18.40 -3.60 10.93
N GLU A 263 -19.00 -2.42 10.79
CA GLU A 263 -18.29 -1.14 10.62
C GLU A 263 -17.20 -0.96 11.70
N ARG A 264 -17.49 -1.37 12.94
CA ARG A 264 -16.52 -1.37 14.05
C ARG A 264 -15.24 -2.16 13.74
N LYS A 265 -15.33 -3.27 13.00
CA LYS A 265 -14.15 -4.06 12.60
C LYS A 265 -13.35 -3.35 11.50
N ILE A 266 -14.04 -2.74 10.53
CA ILE A 266 -13.40 -1.94 9.47
C ILE A 266 -12.64 -0.78 10.11
N ASN A 267 -13.27 -0.03 11.01
CA ASN A 267 -12.66 1.11 11.69
C ASN A 267 -11.42 0.68 12.48
N ARG A 268 -11.51 -0.44 13.21
CA ARG A 268 -10.34 -1.00 13.93
C ARG A 268 -9.20 -1.39 12.99
N ALA A 269 -9.50 -2.05 11.88
CA ALA A 269 -8.48 -2.42 10.90
C ALA A 269 -7.83 -1.15 10.31
N ALA A 270 -8.63 -0.15 9.97
CA ALA A 270 -8.15 1.13 9.46
C ALA A 270 -7.26 1.87 10.47
N GLU A 271 -7.66 1.89 11.75
CA GLU A 271 -6.87 2.47 12.84
C GLU A 271 -5.52 1.75 13.00
N MET A 272 -5.51 0.41 12.94
CA MET A 272 -4.26 -0.35 13.03
C MET A 272 -3.33 -0.06 11.87
N ILE A 273 -3.86 -0.11 10.64
CA ILE A 273 -3.10 0.17 9.43
C ILE A 273 -2.57 1.60 9.46
N SER A 274 -3.38 2.54 9.98
CA SER A 274 -2.97 3.92 10.18
C SER A 274 -1.79 4.05 11.14
N LEU A 275 -1.85 3.37 12.28
CA LEU A 275 -0.76 3.34 13.27
C LEU A 275 0.53 2.76 12.67
N LEU A 276 0.43 1.69 11.88
CA LEU A 276 1.61 1.07 11.27
C LEU A 276 2.30 1.98 10.26
N GLN A 277 1.55 2.80 9.50
CA GLN A 277 2.15 3.78 8.60
C GLN A 277 2.88 4.90 9.34
N LYS A 278 2.50 5.20 10.59
CA LYS A 278 3.19 6.20 11.41
C LYS A 278 4.48 5.65 12.05
N ALA A 279 4.70 4.33 12.02
CA ALA A 279 5.91 3.73 12.55
C ALA A 279 7.10 4.00 11.61
N ILE A 280 8.21 4.51 12.16
CA ILE A 280 9.47 4.67 11.41
C ILE A 280 10.01 3.30 10.99
N GLU A 281 9.89 2.32 11.88
CA GLU A 281 10.33 0.95 11.66
C GLU A 281 9.26 -0.02 12.17
N LEU A 282 9.09 -1.14 11.46
CA LEU A 282 8.14 -2.20 11.80
C LEU A 282 8.88 -3.50 12.11
N PRO A 283 8.49 -4.24 13.16
CA PRO A 283 9.03 -5.58 13.39
C PRO A 283 8.71 -6.50 12.22
N ASN A 284 9.64 -7.39 11.86
CA ASN A 284 9.45 -8.35 10.78
C ASN A 284 8.36 -9.38 11.14
N ALA A 285 7.23 -9.32 10.46
CA ALA A 285 6.07 -10.18 10.68
C ALA A 285 6.02 -11.44 9.79
N LYS A 286 7.04 -11.68 8.96
CA LYS A 286 7.06 -12.77 7.96
C LYS A 286 6.84 -14.15 8.57
N ASP A 287 7.48 -14.45 9.69
CA ASP A 287 7.33 -15.75 10.36
C ASP A 287 5.92 -15.97 10.92
N ALA A 288 5.25 -14.89 11.34
CA ALA A 288 3.87 -14.95 11.78
C ALA A 288 2.93 -15.22 10.60
N VAL A 289 3.14 -14.54 9.47
CA VAL A 289 2.35 -14.79 8.24
C VAL A 289 2.53 -16.22 7.74
N ILE A 290 3.75 -16.74 7.70
CA ILE A 290 4.02 -18.14 7.29
C ILE A 290 3.29 -19.13 8.22
N LEU A 291 3.26 -18.84 9.53
CA LEU A 291 2.53 -19.66 10.49
C LEU A 291 1.01 -19.59 10.25
N SER A 292 0.48 -18.40 9.94
CA SER A 292 -0.92 -18.19 9.59
C SER A 292 -1.32 -18.79 8.25
N GLU A 293 -0.46 -18.74 7.23
CA GLU A 293 -0.69 -19.42 5.95
C GLU A 293 -0.84 -20.93 6.12
N LYS A 294 -0.14 -21.53 7.09
CA LYS A 294 -0.25 -22.95 7.38
C LYS A 294 -1.60 -23.32 8.01
N HIS A 295 -2.17 -22.45 8.85
CA HIS A 295 -3.42 -22.72 9.57
C HIS A 295 -4.67 -22.21 8.84
N PHE A 296 -4.55 -21.08 8.13
CA PHE A 296 -5.63 -20.37 7.47
C PHE A 296 -5.28 -20.01 6.00
N PRO A 297 -4.91 -20.99 5.16
CA PRO A 297 -4.44 -20.71 3.80
C PRO A 297 -5.49 -20.04 2.92
N ARG A 298 -6.78 -20.43 3.02
CA ARG A 298 -7.86 -19.85 2.23
C ARG A 298 -8.18 -18.43 2.69
N THR A 299 -8.14 -18.20 3.99
CA THR A 299 -8.41 -16.90 4.58
C THR A 299 -7.30 -15.90 4.27
N ILE A 300 -6.03 -16.30 4.37
CA ILE A 300 -4.89 -15.46 3.94
C ILE A 300 -4.98 -15.14 2.45
N TYR A 301 -5.39 -16.09 1.61
CA TYR A 301 -5.64 -15.82 0.20
C TYR A 301 -6.67 -14.70 -0.01
N LEU A 302 -7.76 -14.68 0.76
CA LEU A 302 -8.74 -13.58 0.74
C LEU A 302 -8.15 -12.27 1.28
N CYS A 303 -7.32 -12.31 2.33
CA CYS A 303 -6.61 -11.14 2.84
C CYS A 303 -5.72 -10.51 1.74
N GLN A 304 -4.96 -11.32 1.02
CA GLN A 304 -4.11 -10.89 -0.09
C GLN A 304 -4.92 -10.25 -1.23
N LYS A 305 -6.07 -10.84 -1.61
CA LYS A 305 -6.97 -10.23 -2.60
C LYS A 305 -7.56 -8.91 -2.10
N THR A 306 -7.97 -8.85 -0.84
CA THR A 306 -8.52 -7.63 -0.23
C THR A 306 -7.49 -6.51 -0.24
N MET A 307 -6.23 -6.80 0.13
CA MET A 307 -5.13 -5.83 0.10
C MET A 307 -4.88 -5.30 -1.32
N ASN A 308 -4.82 -6.18 -2.31
CA ASN A 308 -4.61 -5.79 -3.70
C ASN A 308 -5.76 -4.91 -4.24
N LEU A 309 -7.00 -5.18 -3.83
CA LEU A 309 -8.17 -4.37 -4.20
C LEU A 309 -8.21 -3.03 -3.47
N ALA A 310 -7.79 -2.99 -2.21
CA ALA A 310 -7.74 -1.77 -1.41
C ALA A 310 -6.66 -0.80 -1.93
N ASP A 311 -5.59 -1.33 -2.53
CA ASP A 311 -4.48 -0.57 -3.11
C ASP A 311 -3.88 0.42 -2.09
N ILE A 312 -3.49 -0.12 -0.94
CA ILE A 312 -2.91 0.64 0.18
C ILE A 312 -1.45 0.21 0.33
N GLN A 313 -0.53 1.16 0.16
CA GLN A 313 0.91 0.90 0.31
C GLN A 313 1.30 0.85 1.79
N VAL A 314 1.38 -0.37 2.34
CA VAL A 314 1.81 -0.67 3.72
C VAL A 314 2.65 -1.95 3.69
N ASN A 315 3.39 -2.21 4.77
CA ASN A 315 4.01 -3.52 4.97
C ASN A 315 2.96 -4.64 4.80
N GLN A 316 3.22 -5.49 3.81
CA GLN A 316 2.31 -6.54 3.38
C GLN A 316 2.00 -7.53 4.52
N GLU A 317 3.04 -7.95 5.26
CA GLU A 317 2.89 -8.96 6.29
C GLU A 317 1.95 -8.51 7.40
N TRP A 318 2.11 -7.28 7.88
CA TRP A 318 1.23 -6.72 8.89
C TRP A 318 -0.20 -6.51 8.39
N PHE A 319 -0.37 -6.08 7.13
CA PHE A 319 -1.69 -5.88 6.54
C PHE A 319 -2.48 -7.20 6.48
N GLU A 320 -1.82 -8.29 6.08
CA GLU A 320 -2.40 -9.62 6.03
C GLU A 320 -2.85 -10.11 7.42
N LEU A 321 -2.02 -9.93 8.45
CA LEU A 321 -2.36 -10.32 9.83
C LEU A 321 -3.52 -9.50 10.40
N ILE A 322 -3.57 -8.19 10.12
CA ILE A 322 -4.67 -7.33 10.56
C ILE A 322 -5.98 -7.80 9.94
N LEU A 323 -6.00 -8.01 8.62
CA LEU A 323 -7.19 -8.50 7.96
C LEU A 323 -7.61 -9.88 8.50
N LEU A 324 -6.66 -10.80 8.65
CA LEU A 324 -6.93 -12.15 9.16
C LEU A 324 -7.62 -12.10 10.53
N TYR A 325 -7.01 -11.40 11.50
CA TYR A 325 -7.45 -11.46 12.89
C TYR A 325 -8.59 -10.48 13.21
N VAL A 326 -8.64 -9.31 12.57
CA VAL A 326 -9.67 -8.29 12.87
C VAL A 326 -10.91 -8.47 12.01
N ILE A 327 -10.74 -8.65 10.70
CA ILE A 327 -11.86 -8.75 9.76
C ILE A 327 -12.36 -10.20 9.70
N PHE A 328 -11.50 -11.11 9.25
CA PHE A 328 -11.87 -12.48 8.94
C PHE A 328 -11.94 -13.41 10.15
N GLY A 329 -11.48 -12.99 11.33
CA GLY A 329 -11.32 -13.86 12.51
C GLY A 329 -12.55 -14.73 12.82
N ASN A 330 -13.75 -14.16 12.76
CA ASN A 330 -14.99 -14.91 13.05
C ASN A 330 -15.37 -15.90 11.94
N GLU A 331 -15.07 -15.58 10.67
CA GLU A 331 -15.43 -16.41 9.52
C GLU A 331 -14.31 -17.39 9.14
N ALA A 332 -13.07 -17.19 9.61
CA ALA A 332 -11.91 -18.00 9.21
C ALA A 332 -12.14 -19.50 9.40
N ASN A 333 -12.68 -19.92 10.55
CA ASN A 333 -12.97 -21.33 10.79
C ASN A 333 -14.04 -21.91 9.83
N LYS A 334 -14.99 -21.09 9.41
CA LYS A 334 -16.04 -21.48 8.45
C LYS A 334 -15.47 -21.57 7.03
N ILE A 335 -14.55 -20.66 6.67
CA ILE A 335 -13.83 -20.63 5.40
C ILE A 335 -12.89 -21.85 5.29
N GLU A 336 -12.11 -22.14 6.34
CA GLU A 336 -11.18 -23.28 6.36
C GLU A 336 -11.88 -24.62 6.57
N GLY A 337 -13.10 -24.64 7.12
CA GLY A 337 -13.85 -25.86 7.43
C GLY A 337 -14.30 -26.70 6.21
N GLN A 338 -13.91 -26.30 4.99
CA GLN A 338 -14.24 -27.01 3.75
C GLN A 338 -13.38 -28.25 3.58
N ASN A 339 -14.02 -29.40 3.45
CA ASN A 339 -13.32 -30.69 3.30
C ASN A 339 -12.83 -30.95 1.86
N LEU A 340 -13.39 -30.23 0.88
CA LEU A 340 -13.10 -30.40 -0.53
C LEU A 340 -12.57 -29.09 -1.11
N LEU A 341 -11.55 -29.18 -1.94
CA LEU A 341 -11.05 -28.04 -2.71
C LEU A 341 -11.80 -28.00 -4.04
N ALA A 342 -12.56 -26.94 -4.29
CA ALA A 342 -13.40 -26.85 -5.47
C ALA A 342 -12.96 -25.70 -6.39
N ILE A 343 -12.72 -26.00 -7.66
CA ILE A 343 -12.15 -25.08 -8.66
C ILE A 343 -13.01 -25.07 -9.92
N MET A 344 -13.29 -23.88 -10.43
CA MET A 344 -14.01 -23.65 -11.69
C MET A 344 -13.08 -23.06 -12.74
N VAL A 345 -13.11 -23.61 -13.95
CA VAL A 345 -12.34 -23.10 -15.09
C VAL A 345 -13.25 -22.96 -16.30
N CYS A 346 -13.38 -21.75 -16.85
CA CYS A 346 -14.21 -21.50 -18.03
C CYS A 346 -13.47 -20.69 -19.09
N HIS A 347 -13.82 -20.92 -20.35
CA HIS A 347 -13.44 -20.00 -21.42
C HIS A 347 -14.24 -18.70 -21.33
N GLY A 348 -13.60 -17.60 -21.69
CA GLY A 348 -14.19 -16.26 -21.67
C GLY A 348 -13.77 -15.43 -20.46
N GLY A 349 -13.82 -14.10 -20.62
CA GLY A 349 -13.34 -13.14 -19.64
C GLY A 349 -14.32 -12.84 -18.50
N GLY A 350 -14.74 -13.86 -17.74
CA GLY A 350 -15.56 -13.66 -16.54
C GLY A 350 -16.67 -14.70 -16.30
N MET A 351 -16.79 -15.73 -17.15
CA MET A 351 -17.83 -16.75 -17.01
C MET A 351 -17.66 -17.58 -15.72
N ALA A 352 -16.43 -18.03 -15.43
CA ALA A 352 -16.17 -18.80 -14.21
C ALA A 352 -16.37 -17.91 -12.98
N SER A 353 -15.84 -16.67 -13.02
CA SER A 353 -15.99 -15.73 -11.90
C SER A 353 -17.46 -15.37 -11.62
N SER A 354 -18.28 -15.22 -12.68
CA SER A 354 -19.71 -14.91 -12.53
C SER A 354 -20.48 -16.05 -11.88
N ILE A 355 -20.30 -17.29 -12.37
CA ILE A 355 -20.96 -18.47 -11.78
C ILE A 355 -20.50 -18.67 -10.33
N CYS A 356 -19.20 -18.56 -10.09
CA CYS A 356 -18.59 -18.71 -8.78
C CYS A 356 -19.12 -17.70 -7.75
N SER A 357 -19.24 -16.42 -8.14
CA SER A 357 -19.82 -15.36 -7.31
C SER A 357 -21.23 -15.72 -6.85
N VAL A 358 -22.11 -16.11 -7.77
CA VAL A 358 -23.51 -16.47 -7.44
C VAL A 358 -23.56 -17.68 -6.51
N VAL A 359 -22.75 -18.71 -6.80
CA VAL A 359 -22.78 -19.97 -6.03
C VAL A 359 -22.22 -19.76 -4.63
N ASN A 360 -21.08 -19.08 -4.50
CA ASN A 360 -20.49 -18.79 -3.20
C ASN A 360 -21.41 -17.92 -2.33
N ASP A 361 -22.05 -16.91 -2.93
CA ASP A 361 -23.01 -16.04 -2.25
C ASP A 361 -24.23 -16.80 -1.74
N LEU A 362 -24.85 -17.64 -2.58
CA LEU A 362 -25.97 -18.49 -2.18
C LEU A 362 -25.60 -19.54 -1.12
N CYS A 363 -24.38 -20.07 -1.17
CA CYS A 363 -23.86 -20.96 -0.13
C CYS A 363 -23.47 -20.19 1.16
N GLY A 364 -23.36 -18.86 1.09
CA GLY A 364 -22.90 -18.01 2.20
C GLY A 364 -21.50 -18.39 2.69
N ASN A 365 -20.63 -18.88 1.80
CA ASN A 365 -19.26 -19.21 2.12
C ASN A 365 -18.36 -19.32 0.88
N TYR A 366 -17.05 -19.26 1.09
CA TYR A 366 -16.05 -19.52 0.05
C TYR A 366 -16.02 -21.01 -0.27
N ILE A 367 -16.73 -21.44 -1.32
CA ILE A 367 -16.76 -22.83 -1.78
C ILE A 367 -15.80 -23.02 -2.96
N PHE A 368 -16.03 -22.28 -4.04
CA PHE A 368 -15.27 -22.38 -5.29
C PHE A 368 -14.28 -21.22 -5.47
N GLU A 369 -13.12 -21.51 -6.05
CA GLU A 369 -12.27 -20.50 -6.70
C GLU A 369 -12.42 -20.60 -8.22
N ALA A 370 -12.50 -19.44 -8.88
CA ALA A 370 -12.70 -19.36 -10.33
C ALA A 370 -11.44 -18.89 -11.06
N PHE A 371 -11.15 -19.54 -12.18
CA PHE A 371 -10.13 -19.18 -13.14
C PHE A 371 -10.77 -18.99 -14.52
N ASP A 372 -10.83 -17.75 -14.96
CA ASP A 372 -11.29 -17.41 -16.30
C ASP A 372 -10.16 -17.60 -17.32
N MET A 373 -10.50 -18.09 -18.50
CA MET A 373 -9.57 -18.31 -19.62
C MET A 373 -9.98 -17.43 -20.81
N PRO A 374 -9.58 -16.14 -20.79
CA PRO A 374 -9.68 -15.26 -21.95
C PRO A 374 -9.03 -15.87 -23.20
N ILE A 375 -9.46 -15.44 -24.39
CA ILE A 375 -9.02 -16.01 -25.68
C ILE A 375 -7.51 -15.83 -25.91
N ASP A 376 -6.94 -14.78 -25.33
CA ASP A 376 -5.53 -14.41 -25.37
C ASP A 376 -4.65 -15.17 -24.37
N VAL A 377 -5.25 -15.88 -23.40
CA VAL A 377 -4.52 -16.64 -22.38
C VAL A 377 -4.40 -18.11 -22.77
N SER A 378 -3.20 -18.66 -22.66
CA SER A 378 -2.94 -20.05 -23.02
C SER A 378 -3.38 -21.04 -21.93
N ASN A 379 -3.73 -22.27 -22.33
CA ASN A 379 -4.03 -23.36 -21.38
C ASN A 379 -2.91 -23.59 -20.36
N ARG A 380 -1.64 -23.42 -20.77
CA ARG A 380 -0.48 -23.60 -19.90
C ARG A 380 -0.41 -22.54 -18.80
N GLU A 381 -0.73 -21.30 -19.12
CA GLU A 381 -0.75 -20.21 -18.13
C GLU A 381 -1.87 -20.43 -17.10
N ILE A 382 -3.08 -20.83 -17.53
CA ILE A 382 -4.15 -21.18 -16.60
C ILE A 382 -3.78 -22.39 -15.75
N SER A 383 -3.21 -23.45 -16.35
CA SER A 383 -2.68 -24.59 -15.58
C SER A 383 -1.70 -24.13 -14.50
N GLN A 384 -0.78 -23.22 -14.81
CA GLN A 384 0.17 -22.70 -13.83
C GLN A 384 -0.51 -21.92 -12.71
N GLN A 385 -1.51 -21.08 -13.02
CA GLN A 385 -2.27 -20.34 -12.02
C GLN A 385 -3.02 -21.28 -11.07
N VAL A 386 -3.74 -22.27 -11.62
CA VAL A 386 -4.46 -23.30 -10.86
C VAL A 386 -3.48 -24.08 -9.97
N ASN A 387 -2.35 -24.51 -10.53
CA ASN A 387 -1.32 -25.27 -9.79
C ASN A 387 -0.70 -24.45 -8.65
N ASN A 388 -0.41 -23.17 -8.88
CA ASN A 388 0.11 -22.28 -7.85
C ASN A 388 -0.92 -22.06 -6.74
N TYR A 389 -2.19 -21.90 -7.10
CA TYR A 389 -3.28 -21.80 -6.12
C TYR A 389 -3.38 -23.08 -5.27
N ILE A 390 -3.46 -24.27 -5.88
CA ILE A 390 -3.55 -25.56 -5.17
C ILE A 390 -2.38 -25.72 -4.18
N LYS A 391 -1.14 -25.41 -4.60
CA LYS A 391 0.04 -25.50 -3.73
C LYS A 391 -0.07 -24.59 -2.50
N LYS A 392 -0.65 -23.40 -2.64
CA LYS A 392 -0.86 -22.46 -1.54
C LYS A 392 -1.98 -22.89 -0.58
N GLN A 393 -2.96 -23.67 -1.05
CA GLN A 393 -4.09 -24.09 -0.20
C GLN A 393 -3.76 -25.22 0.80
N GLY A 394 -2.56 -25.80 0.73
CA GLY A 394 -2.11 -26.87 1.64
C GLY A 394 -2.66 -28.27 1.29
N ARG A 395 -2.32 -29.28 2.12
CA ARG A 395 -2.58 -30.71 1.86
C ARG A 395 -3.68 -31.33 2.76
N GLY A 396 -4.66 -30.55 3.20
CA GLY A 396 -5.68 -30.97 4.18
C GLY A 396 -7.00 -31.48 3.61
N TYR A 397 -7.22 -31.37 2.29
CA TYR A 397 -8.51 -31.68 1.67
C TYR A 397 -8.68 -33.18 1.41
N ALA A 398 -9.88 -33.72 1.63
CA ALA A 398 -10.21 -35.11 1.30
C ALA A 398 -10.20 -35.39 -0.21
N GLY A 399 -10.37 -34.35 -1.03
CA GLY A 399 -10.38 -34.45 -2.48
C GLY A 399 -10.49 -33.07 -3.14
N THR A 400 -10.26 -33.04 -4.45
CA THR A 400 -10.39 -31.83 -5.28
C THR A 400 -11.47 -32.04 -6.32
N ILE A 401 -12.33 -31.03 -6.52
CA ILE A 401 -13.34 -30.99 -7.58
C ILE A 401 -12.92 -29.93 -8.59
N LEU A 402 -12.84 -30.32 -9.86
CA LEU A 402 -12.54 -29.44 -10.98
C LEU A 402 -13.71 -29.43 -11.96
N LEU A 403 -14.31 -28.26 -12.17
CA LEU A 403 -15.41 -28.06 -13.10
C LEU A 403 -14.97 -27.22 -14.29
N PHE A 404 -15.46 -27.56 -15.49
CA PHE A 404 -15.17 -26.78 -16.70
C PHE A 404 -16.26 -26.87 -17.78
N ASP A 405 -16.24 -25.89 -18.69
CA ASP A 405 -17.28 -25.64 -19.69
C ASP A 405 -17.12 -26.53 -20.95
N MET A 406 -16.00 -26.45 -21.69
CA MET A 406 -15.82 -27.20 -22.95
C MET A 406 -14.56 -28.09 -22.98
N GLY A 407 -14.70 -29.25 -23.61
CA GLY A 407 -13.70 -30.33 -23.62
C GLY A 407 -12.47 -30.06 -24.49
N SER A 408 -11.37 -29.64 -23.86
CA SER A 408 -9.99 -29.82 -24.35
C SER A 408 -8.96 -29.71 -23.20
N LEU A 409 -9.37 -30.03 -21.97
CA LEU A 409 -8.53 -29.91 -20.77
C LEU A 409 -7.86 -31.24 -20.37
N SER A 410 -7.80 -32.22 -21.29
CA SER A 410 -7.18 -33.55 -21.10
C SER A 410 -5.73 -33.51 -20.61
N ASN A 411 -5.01 -32.43 -20.94
CA ASN A 411 -3.67 -32.19 -20.45
C ASN A 411 -3.66 -31.51 -19.07
N MET A 412 -4.60 -30.58 -18.81
CA MET A 412 -4.72 -29.91 -17.51
C MET A 412 -5.08 -30.88 -16.39
N TYR A 413 -5.99 -31.84 -16.60
CA TYR A 413 -6.34 -32.80 -15.53
C TYR A 413 -5.13 -33.64 -15.11
N ARG A 414 -4.27 -34.02 -16.06
CA ARG A 414 -3.05 -34.79 -15.79
C ARG A 414 -2.05 -33.97 -14.99
N GLU A 415 -1.87 -32.71 -15.35
CA GLU A 415 -1.01 -31.77 -14.62
C GLU A 415 -1.53 -31.54 -13.20
N VAL A 416 -2.81 -31.23 -13.04
CA VAL A 416 -3.44 -31.02 -11.74
C VAL A 416 -3.40 -32.29 -10.89
N LYS A 417 -3.74 -33.46 -11.45
CA LYS A 417 -3.70 -34.75 -10.73
C LYS A 417 -2.29 -35.10 -10.26
N SER A 418 -1.25 -34.74 -11.01
CA SER A 418 0.15 -35.01 -10.61
C SER A 418 0.60 -34.27 -9.34
N LEU A 419 -0.09 -33.19 -8.97
CA LEU A 419 0.21 -32.38 -7.80
C LEU A 419 -0.68 -32.72 -6.59
N LEU A 420 -1.73 -33.51 -6.79
CA LEU A 420 -2.68 -33.88 -5.77
C LEU A 420 -2.36 -35.27 -5.23
N ASP A 421 -2.17 -35.35 -3.92
CA ASP A 421 -2.04 -36.62 -3.19
C ASP A 421 -3.43 -37.30 -2.98
N THR A 422 -4.51 -36.63 -3.41
CA THR A 422 -5.90 -37.02 -3.16
C THR A 422 -6.71 -37.21 -4.44
N ASP A 423 -7.96 -37.66 -4.29
CA ASP A 423 -8.86 -37.90 -5.41
C ASP A 423 -9.23 -36.60 -6.13
N LEU A 424 -9.31 -36.68 -7.46
CA LEU A 424 -9.69 -35.56 -8.33
C LEU A 424 -10.99 -35.96 -9.03
N LEU A 425 -12.07 -35.27 -8.71
CA LEU A 425 -13.35 -35.38 -9.40
C LEU A 425 -13.40 -34.31 -10.49
N VAL A 426 -13.70 -34.74 -11.72
CA VAL A 426 -13.69 -33.90 -12.90
C VAL A 426 -15.10 -33.86 -13.48
N ILE A 427 -15.68 -32.67 -13.59
CA ILE A 427 -17.07 -32.47 -14.03
C ILE A 427 -17.09 -31.54 -15.24
N ASN A 428 -17.69 -32.01 -16.32
CA ASN A 428 -17.80 -31.28 -17.58
C ASN A 428 -19.16 -30.56 -17.67
N ASN A 429 -19.29 -29.65 -18.63
CA ASN A 429 -20.49 -28.88 -18.92
C ASN A 429 -20.92 -28.03 -17.72
N LEU A 430 -20.01 -27.18 -17.23
CA LEU A 430 -20.30 -26.26 -16.13
C LEU A 430 -21.55 -25.42 -16.44
N THR A 431 -22.56 -25.55 -15.57
CA THR A 431 -23.70 -24.63 -15.52
C THR A 431 -23.87 -24.15 -14.08
N THR A 432 -24.50 -22.99 -13.88
CA THR A 432 -24.79 -22.46 -12.54
C THR A 432 -25.59 -23.45 -11.68
N ALA A 433 -26.50 -24.22 -12.29
CA ALA A 433 -27.30 -25.21 -11.57
C ALA A 433 -26.45 -26.38 -11.04
N ILE A 434 -25.56 -26.93 -11.88
CA ILE A 434 -24.64 -28.01 -11.48
C ILE A 434 -23.69 -27.50 -10.39
N ALA A 435 -23.13 -26.31 -10.58
CA ALA A 435 -22.24 -25.67 -9.63
C ALA A 435 -22.89 -25.47 -8.26
N LEU A 436 -24.15 -25.00 -8.23
CA LEU A 436 -24.90 -24.78 -7.00
C LEU A 436 -25.23 -26.09 -6.28
N ASP A 437 -25.65 -27.13 -7.01
CA ASP A 437 -25.91 -28.44 -6.40
C ASP A 437 -24.66 -29.00 -5.73
N ILE A 438 -23.51 -28.96 -6.42
CA ILE A 438 -22.22 -29.37 -5.85
C ILE A 438 -21.87 -28.50 -4.63
N GLY A 439 -22.04 -27.17 -4.73
CA GLY A 439 -21.75 -26.26 -3.62
C GLY A 439 -22.56 -26.59 -2.36
N LEU A 440 -23.85 -26.86 -2.52
CA LEU A 440 -24.73 -27.28 -1.42
C LEU A 440 -24.34 -28.64 -0.86
N GLN A 441 -23.91 -29.60 -1.69
CA GLN A 441 -23.45 -30.90 -1.23
C GLN A 441 -22.14 -30.82 -0.44
N ILE A 442 -21.18 -29.99 -0.89
CA ILE A 442 -19.94 -29.70 -0.17
C ILE A 442 -20.28 -29.12 1.21
N GLN A 443 -21.18 -28.13 1.27
CA GLN A 443 -21.59 -27.49 2.51
C GLN A 443 -22.29 -28.46 3.48
N GLN A 444 -23.12 -29.37 2.96
CA GLN A 444 -23.81 -30.39 3.76
C GLN A 444 -22.91 -31.57 4.17
N LYS A 445 -21.62 -31.56 3.79
CA LYS A 445 -20.66 -32.67 4.01
C LYS A 445 -21.18 -34.02 3.48
N LYS A 446 -22.03 -33.99 2.45
CA LYS A 446 -22.48 -35.21 1.77
C LYS A 446 -21.34 -35.72 0.87
N ARG A 447 -21.27 -37.04 0.64
CA ARG A 447 -20.36 -37.59 -0.38
C ARG A 447 -20.82 -37.06 -1.74
N VAL A 448 -19.97 -36.21 -2.34
CA VAL A 448 -20.10 -35.65 -3.70
C VAL A 448 -19.65 -36.70 -4.71
#